data_AF-A0A957Q075-F1
#
_entry.id   AF-A0A957Q075-F1
#
_cell.length_a   1.000
_cell.length_b   1.000
_cell.length_c   1.000
_cell.angle_alpha   90.00
_cell.angle_beta   90.00
_cell.angle_gamma   90.00
#
_symmetry.space_group_name_H-M   'P 1'
#
loop_
_entity.id
_entity.type
_entity.pdbx_description
1 polymer ?
#
loop_
_entity_poly.entity_id
_entity_poly.type
_entity_poly.pdbx_seq_one_letter_code
_entity_poly.pdbx_strand_id
1 'polypeptide(L)'
;MFGTTEQQRSRAQAAFHRLHNQATRRQLWSRITRQRQELLSLETVTTANHVHNASHRGVQSVPVEKIRGSEGRTHDFDATFRPL
;
A
#
# COMPACT_ATOMS: atom_id res chain seq x y z
N MET A 1 8.31 3.13 -33.08
CA MET A 1 7.83 2.22 -32.01
C MET A 1 7.15 3.06 -30.93
N PHE A 2 5.91 3.55 -31.16
CA PHE A 2 5.22 4.52 -30.27
C PHE A 2 3.86 4.03 -29.75
N GLY A 3 3.36 2.88 -30.20
CA GLY A 3 2.04 2.35 -29.81
C GLY A 3 1.98 1.69 -28.43
N THR A 4 3.11 1.45 -27.77
CA THR A 4 3.15 0.72 -26.49
C THR A 4 2.78 1.60 -25.29
N THR A 5 3.18 2.88 -25.29
CA THR A 5 3.00 3.75 -24.11
C THR A 5 1.54 4.12 -23.87
N GLU A 6 0.79 4.41 -24.92
CA GLU A 6 -0.65 4.74 -24.81
C GLU A 6 -1.47 3.52 -24.39
N GLN A 7 -1.15 2.35 -24.95
CA GLN A 7 -1.74 1.07 -24.53
C GLN A 7 -1.37 0.69 -23.09
N GLN A 8 -0.13 0.95 -22.66
CA GLN A 8 0.30 0.73 -21.27
C GLN A 8 -0.44 1.67 -20.30
N ARG A 9 -0.61 2.95 -20.68
CA ARG A 9 -1.32 3.94 -19.87
C ARG A 9 -2.79 3.57 -19.69
N SER A 10 -3.48 3.20 -20.76
CA SER A 10 -4.89 2.79 -20.67
C SER A 10 -5.08 1.53 -19.83
N ARG A 11 -4.19 0.54 -19.97
CA ARG A 11 -4.17 -0.66 -19.12
C ARG A 11 -3.91 -0.32 -17.65
N ALA A 12 -2.96 0.57 -17.38
CA ALA A 12 -2.67 1.03 -16.02
C ALA A 12 -3.86 1.76 -15.39
N GLN A 13 -4.54 2.63 -16.15
CA GLN A 13 -5.76 3.31 -15.70
C GLN A 13 -6.89 2.33 -15.40
N ALA A 14 -7.14 1.36 -16.30
CA ALA A 14 -8.16 0.34 -16.09
C ALA A 14 -7.85 -0.53 -14.85
N ALA A 15 -6.59 -0.92 -14.67
CA ALA A 15 -6.14 -1.65 -13.49
C ALA A 15 -6.30 -0.83 -12.20
N PHE A 16 -5.95 0.46 -12.23
CA PHE A 16 -6.10 1.38 -11.12
C PHE A 16 -7.57 1.50 -10.70
N HIS A 17 -8.47 1.85 -11.64
CA HIS A 17 -9.90 1.98 -11.33
C HIS A 17 -10.48 0.69 -10.75
N ARG A 18 -10.11 -0.47 -11.31
CA ARG A 18 -10.55 -1.77 -10.81
C ARG A 18 -10.09 -1.99 -9.36
N LEU A 19 -8.82 -1.76 -9.05
CA LEU A 19 -8.27 -1.97 -7.72
C LEU A 19 -8.80 -0.95 -6.71
N HIS A 20 -8.94 0.31 -7.11
CA HIS A 20 -9.51 1.37 -6.30
C HIS A 20 -10.95 1.03 -5.90
N ASN A 21 -11.80 0.68 -6.86
CA ASN A 21 -13.17 0.25 -6.58
C ASN A 21 -13.25 -0.95 -5.61
N GLN A 22 -12.31 -1.90 -5.71
CA GLN A 22 -12.22 -3.01 -4.76
C GLN A 22 -11.82 -2.55 -3.37
N ALA A 23 -10.86 -1.63 -3.26
CA ALA A 23 -10.39 -1.06 -2.00
C ALA A 23 -11.50 -0.28 -1.30
N THR A 24 -12.23 0.57 -2.02
CA THR A 24 -13.38 1.34 -1.48
C THR A 24 -14.46 0.42 -0.91
N ARG A 25 -14.84 -0.64 -1.64
CA ARG A 25 -15.80 -1.64 -1.15
C ARG A 25 -15.29 -2.30 0.12
N ARG A 26 -14.02 -2.71 0.12
CA ARG A 26 -13.39 -3.36 1.28
C ARG A 26 -13.38 -2.42 2.48
N GLN A 27 -13.08 -1.14 2.28
CA GLN A 27 -13.04 -0.12 3.33
C GLN A 27 -14.41 0.09 3.96
N LEU A 28 -15.48 0.07 3.16
CA LEU A 28 -16.84 0.10 3.67
C LEU A 28 -17.14 -1.13 4.54
N TRP A 29 -16.79 -2.33 4.06
CA TRP A 29 -16.93 -3.57 4.84
C TRP A 29 -16.13 -3.56 6.13
N SER A 30 -14.91 -3.03 6.12
CA SER A 30 -14.07 -3.01 7.31
C SER A 30 -14.52 -2.06 8.39
N ARG A 31 -15.26 -1.00 8.03
CA ARG A 31 -15.95 -0.16 9.01
C ARG A 31 -17.05 -0.94 9.75
N ILE A 32 -17.71 -1.87 9.06
CA ILE A 32 -18.74 -2.76 9.63
C ILE A 32 -18.09 -3.86 10.47
N THR A 33 -17.03 -4.51 9.98
CA THR A 33 -16.36 -5.62 10.68
C THR A 33 -15.30 -5.17 11.68
N ARG A 34 -15.07 -3.85 11.81
CA ARG A 34 -14.05 -3.22 12.67
C ARG A 34 -12.61 -3.70 12.41
N GLN A 35 -12.35 -4.21 11.20
CA GLN A 35 -11.01 -4.63 10.79
C GLN A 35 -10.16 -3.43 10.36
N ARG A 36 -8.92 -3.35 10.84
CA ARG A 36 -7.96 -2.35 10.35
C ARG A 36 -7.47 -2.76 8.96
N GLN A 37 -7.56 -1.83 8.00
CA GLN A 37 -7.14 -2.06 6.62
C GLN A 37 -6.09 -1.08 6.12
N GLU A 38 -5.56 -0.25 7.00
CA GLU A 38 -4.55 0.74 6.67
C GLU A 38 -3.15 0.13 6.81
N LEU A 39 -2.21 0.66 6.04
CA LEU A 39 -0.79 0.34 6.21
C LEU A 39 -0.30 0.84 7.57
N LEU A 40 0.60 0.07 8.19
CA LEU A 40 1.24 0.51 9.43
C LEU A 40 2.14 1.73 9.16
N SER A 41 2.05 2.75 10.01
CA SER A 41 3.00 3.85 10.02
C SER A 41 4.31 3.40 10.66
N LEU A 42 5.43 3.65 9.97
CA LEU A 42 6.76 3.36 10.51
C LEU A 42 6.98 4.04 11.86
N GLU A 43 6.64 5.33 11.97
CA GLU A 43 6.76 6.13 13.20
C GLU A 43 5.97 5.51 14.36
N THR A 44 4.73 5.09 14.09
CA THR A 44 3.88 4.46 15.12
C THR A 44 4.47 3.14 15.58
N VAL A 45 4.99 2.33 14.65
CA VAL A 45 5.59 1.02 14.96
C VAL A 45 6.90 1.20 15.73
N THR A 46 7.76 2.16 15.37
CA THR A 46 9.03 2.40 16.05
C THR A 46 8.82 2.91 17.48
N THR A 47 7.85 3.81 17.66
CA THR A 47 7.51 4.37 18.98
C THR A 47 6.88 3.32 19.89
N ALA A 48 5.94 2.52 19.37
CA ALA A 48 5.25 1.52 20.18
C ALA A 48 6.14 0.33 20.60
N ASN A 49 7.13 -0.05 19.78
CA ASN A 49 7.94 -1.24 20.02
C ASN A 49 9.31 -0.97 20.65
N HIS A 50 9.62 0.28 21.03
CA HIS A 50 10.93 0.68 21.54
C HIS A 50 12.08 0.08 20.70
N VAL A 51 12.10 0.38 19.40
CA VAL A 51 13.15 -0.16 18.52
C VAL A 51 14.52 0.38 18.97
N HIS A 52 15.27 -0.45 19.69
CA HIS A 52 16.53 -0.05 20.33
C HIS A 52 17.72 0.03 19.35
N ASN A 53 17.64 -0.65 18.20
CA ASN A 53 18.71 -0.70 17.21
C ASN A 53 18.14 -0.69 15.79
N ALA A 54 18.53 0.30 14.99
CA ALA A 54 18.28 0.36 13.56
C ALA A 54 19.62 0.63 12.84
N SER A 55 19.86 -0.07 11.73
CA SER A 55 21.05 0.16 10.91
C SER A 55 20.70 0.10 9.43
N HIS A 56 21.30 1.00 8.65
CA HIS A 56 21.13 1.02 7.21
C HIS A 56 21.88 -0.17 6.59
N ARG A 57 21.15 -1.04 5.88
CA ARG A 57 21.72 -2.24 5.22
C ARG A 57 21.85 -2.10 3.70
N GLY A 58 21.70 -0.90 3.15
CA GLY A 58 21.67 -0.66 1.71
C GLY A 58 20.29 -0.91 1.10
N VAL A 59 20.25 -0.96 -0.23
CA VAL A 59 19.02 -1.18 -1.01
C VAL A 59 18.79 -2.68 -1.18
N GLN A 60 17.60 -3.14 -0.82
CA GLN A 60 17.18 -4.52 -1.00
C GLN A 60 15.81 -4.58 -1.67
N SER A 61 15.65 -5.47 -2.64
CA SER A 61 14.34 -5.78 -3.20
C SER A 61 13.50 -6.55 -2.19
N VAL A 62 12.31 -6.03 -1.88
CA VAL A 62 11.33 -6.67 -1.00
C VAL A 62 10.06 -6.97 -1.80
N PRO A 63 9.54 -8.21 -1.76
CA PRO A 63 8.26 -8.52 -2.37
C PRO A 63 7.14 -7.69 -1.76
N VAL A 64 6.24 -7.15 -2.59
CA VAL A 64 5.19 -6.20 -2.16
C VAL A 64 4.28 -6.83 -1.09
N GLU A 65 3.98 -8.11 -1.20
CA GLU A 65 3.15 -8.86 -0.27
C GLU A 65 3.76 -9.00 1.14
N LYS A 66 5.07 -8.76 1.29
CA LYS A 66 5.76 -8.73 2.58
C LYS A 66 5.78 -7.34 3.21
N ILE A 67 5.40 -6.30 2.47
CA ILE A 67 5.33 -4.94 2.99
C ILE A 67 4.08 -4.82 3.88
N ARG A 68 4.27 -4.38 5.12
CA ARG A 68 3.20 -4.24 6.13
C ARG A 68 2.89 -2.79 6.48
N GLY A 69 3.72 -1.87 6.05
CA GLY A 69 3.66 -0.46 6.40
C GLY A 69 4.40 0.42 5.42
N SER A 70 4.26 1.73 5.62
CA SER A 70 4.93 2.74 4.81
C SER A 70 5.43 3.87 5.70
N GLU A 71 6.51 4.52 5.26
CA GLU A 71 6.95 5.80 5.79
C GLU A 71 6.18 6.90 5.05
N GLY A 72 5.06 7.33 5.63
CA GLY A 72 4.10 8.24 4.99
C GLY A 72 3.19 7.55 3.96
N ARG A 73 2.19 8.29 3.47
CA ARG A 73 1.16 7.80 2.50
C ARG A 73 0.41 6.54 2.95
N THR A 74 0.34 6.30 4.25
CA THR A 74 -0.38 5.16 4.86
C THR A 74 -1.87 5.16 4.57
N HIS A 75 -2.43 6.31 4.18
CA HIS A 75 -3.84 6.50 3.83
C HIS A 75 -4.11 6.43 2.32
N ASP A 76 -3.06 6.34 1.49
CA ASP A 76 -3.21 6.23 0.04
C ASP A 76 -3.41 4.77 -0.40
N PHE A 77 -3.12 3.81 0.48
CA PHE A 77 -3.16 2.39 0.18
C PHE A 77 -3.74 1.56 1.33
N ASP A 78 -4.44 0.48 0.96
CA ASP A 78 -4.85 -0.54 1.92
C ASP A 78 -3.69 -1.48 2.29
N ALA A 79 -3.91 -2.33 3.30
CA ALA A 79 -2.93 -3.32 3.78
C ALA A 79 -2.51 -4.36 2.73
N THR A 80 -3.15 -4.36 1.55
CA THR A 80 -2.80 -5.17 0.38
C THR A 80 -2.27 -4.34 -0.79
N PHE A 81 -1.83 -3.10 -0.54
CA PHE A 81 -1.27 -2.17 -1.53
C PHE A 81 -2.26 -1.80 -2.67
N ARG A 82 -3.56 -1.83 -2.41
CA ARG A 82 -4.55 -1.28 -3.35
C ARG A 82 -4.73 0.22 -3.10
N PRO A 83 -4.86 1.04 -4.15
CA PRO A 83 -5.06 2.47 -4.00
C PRO A 83 -6.41 2.76 -3.32
N LEU A 84 -6.40 3.56 -2.27
CA LEU A 84 -7.59 4.04 -1.55
C LEU A 84 -8.18 5.31 -2.17
#